data_AF-A0A2T2R3V3-F1
#
_entry.id   AF-A0A2T2R3V3-F1
#
_cell.length_a   1.000
_cell.length_b   1.000
_cell.length_c   1.000
_cell.angle_alpha   90.00
_cell.angle_beta   90.00
_cell.angle_gamma   90.00
#
_symmetry.space_group_name_H-M   'P 1'
#
loop_
_entity.id
_entity.type
_entity.pdbx_description
1 polymer ?
#
loop_
_entity_poly.entity_id
_entity_poly.type
_entity_poly.pdbx_seq_one_letter_code
_entity_poly.pdbx_strand_id
1 'polypeptide(L)'
;MRVPRLRSLAAVAAAGLGTGVGGMVALSARTRNPDPESGPPDPPDSLPPAYTVRVPGHGELFVRDTGTAVDAPTILLLHGWMFPADLNWFPSYGPLGELGRVLAPDHRGHGRGTRPSAPFRLADVADDYAALLRRLDAAP
;
A
#
# COMPACT_ATOMS: atom_id res chain seq x y z
N MET A 1 0.70 -29.27 -39.07
CA MET A 1 -0.76 -29.42 -38.94
C MET A 1 -1.24 -28.43 -37.88
N ARG A 2 -2.29 -27.65 -38.19
CA ARG A 2 -2.74 -26.43 -37.47
C ARG A 2 -3.21 -26.70 -36.04
N VAL A 3 -2.76 -25.88 -35.08
CA VAL A 3 -3.49 -25.64 -33.83
C VAL A 3 -4.19 -24.28 -33.99
N PRO A 4 -5.53 -24.19 -33.89
CA PRO A 4 -6.23 -22.94 -34.14
C PRO A 4 -6.07 -21.95 -32.97
N ARG A 5 -5.91 -20.68 -33.33
CA ARG A 5 -5.91 -19.52 -32.43
C ARG A 5 -7.32 -18.93 -32.26
N LEU A 6 -7.56 -18.47 -31.03
CA LEU A 6 -8.48 -17.42 -30.54
C LEU A 6 -10.00 -17.53 -30.76
N ARG A 7 -10.73 -17.28 -29.66
CA ARG A 7 -11.77 -16.24 -29.64
C ARG A 7 -11.70 -15.40 -28.37
N SER A 8 -11.40 -14.12 -28.56
CA SER A 8 -11.63 -13.05 -27.60
C SER A 8 -13.12 -12.91 -27.32
N LEU A 9 -13.48 -12.67 -26.05
CA LEU A 9 -14.78 -12.12 -25.69
C LEU A 9 -14.50 -10.87 -24.84
N ALA A 10 -14.72 -9.72 -25.45
CA ALA A 10 -14.80 -8.45 -24.78
C ALA A 10 -16.05 -8.47 -23.89
N ALA A 11 -15.90 -8.19 -22.60
CA ALA A 11 -17.01 -7.86 -21.72
C ALA A 11 -16.97 -6.36 -21.47
N VAL A 12 -17.88 -5.64 -22.13
CA VAL A 12 -18.20 -4.24 -21.81
C VAL A 12 -19.04 -4.28 -20.54
N ALA A 13 -18.54 -3.69 -19.45
CA ALA A 13 -19.32 -3.45 -18.24
C ALA A 13 -19.72 -1.97 -18.22
N ALA A 14 -21.00 -1.69 -18.45
CA ALA A 14 -21.57 -0.36 -18.24
C ALA A 14 -21.82 -0.14 -16.75
N ALA A 15 -21.25 0.93 -16.18
CA ALA A 15 -21.54 1.37 -14.81
C ALA A 15 -22.80 2.24 -14.81
N GLY A 16 -23.91 1.71 -14.29
CA GLY A 16 -25.10 2.51 -13.98
C GLY A 16 -24.95 3.17 -12.61
N LEU A 17 -25.05 4.51 -12.56
CA LEU A 17 -25.15 5.29 -11.33
C LEU A 17 -26.57 5.13 -10.74
N GLY A 18 -26.74 4.22 -9.78
CA GLY A 18 -27.98 4.05 -9.01
C GLY A 18 -27.82 4.55 -7.58
N THR A 19 -28.48 5.66 -7.25
CA THR A 19 -28.52 6.31 -5.92
C THR A 19 -29.44 5.59 -4.92
N GLY A 20 -29.27 4.27 -4.75
CA GLY A 20 -30.10 3.47 -3.84
C GLY A 20 -29.25 2.56 -2.94
N VAL A 21 -29.54 2.59 -1.65
CA VAL A 21 -28.98 1.69 -0.62
C VAL A 21 -29.21 0.23 -1.06
N GLY A 22 -28.17 -0.44 -1.58
CA GLY A 22 -28.27 -1.85 -2.03
C GLY A 22 -27.32 -2.34 -3.12
N GLY A 23 -26.32 -1.56 -3.56
CA GLY A 23 -25.40 -1.96 -4.63
C GLY A 23 -24.08 -2.55 -4.15
N MET A 24 -24.10 -3.66 -3.40
CA MET A 24 -22.86 -4.42 -3.14
C MET A 24 -22.49 -5.17 -4.42
N VAL A 25 -21.55 -4.63 -5.20
CA VAL A 25 -20.89 -5.38 -6.28
C VAL A 25 -20.18 -6.55 -5.61
N ALA A 26 -20.79 -7.74 -5.69
CA ALA A 26 -20.11 -8.97 -5.36
C ALA A 26 -18.96 -9.13 -6.36
N LEU A 27 -17.77 -8.69 -5.96
CA LEU A 27 -16.53 -9.11 -6.58
C LEU A 27 -16.50 -10.63 -6.39
N SER A 28 -16.94 -11.38 -7.40
CA SER A 28 -16.78 -12.84 -7.45
C SER A 28 -15.28 -13.11 -7.56
N ALA A 29 -14.58 -12.98 -6.44
CA ALA A 29 -13.38 -13.75 -6.20
C ALA A 29 -13.84 -15.20 -6.34
N ARG A 30 -13.49 -15.84 -7.45
CA ARG A 30 -13.55 -17.30 -7.53
C ARG A 30 -12.61 -17.81 -6.46
N THR A 31 -13.13 -18.04 -5.26
CA THR A 31 -12.42 -18.75 -4.21
C THR A 31 -12.09 -20.12 -4.81
N ARG A 32 -10.82 -20.33 -5.19
CA ARG A 32 -10.35 -21.70 -5.42
C ARG A 32 -10.67 -22.45 -4.13
N ASN A 33 -11.32 -23.61 -4.26
CA ASN A 33 -11.56 -24.46 -3.11
C ASN A 33 -10.18 -24.76 -2.50
N PRO A 34 -9.90 -24.35 -1.25
CA PRO A 34 -8.59 -24.60 -0.66
C PRO A 34 -8.36 -26.12 -0.62
N ASP A 35 -7.15 -26.56 -0.92
CA ASP A 35 -6.80 -27.97 -0.74
C ASP A 35 -6.97 -28.31 0.75
N PRO A 36 -7.66 -29.40 1.12
CA PRO A 36 -7.93 -29.75 2.52
C PRO A 36 -6.64 -30.05 3.31
N GLU A 37 -5.51 -30.23 2.63
CA GLU A 37 -4.18 -30.38 3.24
C GLU A 37 -3.35 -29.09 3.25
N SER A 38 -3.86 -27.99 2.68
CA SER A 38 -3.18 -26.70 2.74
C SER A 38 -3.31 -26.10 4.14
N GLY A 39 -2.21 -26.14 4.90
CA GLY A 39 -2.08 -25.43 6.17
C GLY A 39 -2.22 -23.92 5.99
N PRO A 40 -2.27 -23.14 7.09
CA PRO A 40 -2.20 -21.69 6.98
C PRO A 40 -0.95 -21.31 6.17
N PRO A 41 -1.05 -20.35 5.24
CA PRO A 41 0.11 -19.93 4.46
C PRO A 41 1.19 -19.43 5.42
N ASP A 42 2.44 -19.78 5.12
CA ASP A 42 3.57 -19.20 5.81
C ASP A 42 3.54 -17.68 5.61
N PRO A 43 3.83 -16.89 6.67
CA PRO A 43 3.91 -15.45 6.53
C PRO A 43 5.01 -15.10 5.51
N PRO A 44 4.86 -13.99 4.76
CA PRO A 44 5.85 -13.58 3.76
C PRO A 44 7.25 -13.43 4.35
N ASP A 45 8.27 -13.83 3.56
CA ASP A 45 9.65 -14.13 4.01
C ASP A 45 10.43 -12.96 4.63
N SER A 46 9.94 -11.73 4.56
CA SER A 46 10.17 -10.66 5.55
C SER A 46 9.68 -9.33 4.98
N LEU A 47 9.09 -8.50 5.83
CA LEU A 47 8.82 -7.11 5.47
C LEU A 47 10.12 -6.30 5.53
N PRO A 48 10.25 -5.19 4.76
CA PRO A 48 11.40 -4.31 4.88
C PRO A 48 11.65 -3.88 6.32
N PRO A 49 12.90 -3.53 6.68
CA PRO A 49 13.20 -2.91 7.97
C PRO A 49 12.24 -1.76 8.27
N ALA A 50 11.91 -1.59 9.55
CA ALA A 50 11.11 -0.46 10.00
C ALA A 50 11.77 0.26 11.17
N TYR A 51 11.51 1.56 11.24
CA TYR A 51 11.91 2.40 12.35
C TYR A 51 10.93 3.55 12.53
N THR A 52 11.02 4.21 13.68
CA THR A 52 10.24 5.42 13.97
C THR A 52 11.13 6.65 13.82
N VAL A 53 10.65 7.64 13.07
CA VAL A 53 11.34 8.90 12.82
C VAL A 53 10.63 10.02 13.56
N ARG A 54 11.37 10.79 14.36
CA ARG A 54 10.87 12.05 14.88
C ARG A 54 10.97 13.13 13.80
N VAL A 55 9.83 13.69 13.43
CA VAL A 55 9.68 14.75 12.44
C VAL A 55 9.22 16.02 13.17
N PRO A 56 10.07 17.06 13.28
CA PRO A 56 9.73 18.30 13.99
C PRO A 56 8.44 18.92 13.47
N GLY A 57 7.50 19.23 14.37
CA GLY A 57 6.18 19.77 14.01
C GLY A 57 5.14 18.73 13.58
N HIS A 58 5.54 17.49 13.31
CA HIS A 58 4.66 16.41 12.80
C HIS A 58 4.58 15.18 13.73
N GLY A 59 5.46 15.11 14.73
CA GLY A 59 5.47 14.04 15.72
C GLY A 59 6.36 12.87 15.32
N GLU A 60 5.93 11.65 15.59
CA GLU A 60 6.70 10.43 15.33
C GLU A 60 6.03 9.58 14.24
N LEU A 61 6.77 9.26 13.18
CA LEU A 61 6.27 8.49 12.06
C LEU A 61 6.95 7.12 12.02
N PHE A 62 6.16 6.06 12.11
CA PHE A 62 6.61 4.71 11.77
C PHE A 62 6.77 4.58 10.27
N VAL A 63 7.93 4.10 9.80
CA VAL A 63 8.25 3.94 8.38
C VAL A 63 8.89 2.59 8.11
N ARG A 64 8.43 1.93 7.04
CA ARG A 64 9.18 0.85 6.36
C ARG A 64 10.15 1.49 5.37
N ASP A 65 11.40 1.05 5.39
CA ASP A 65 12.45 1.58 4.54
C ASP A 65 13.30 0.42 4.01
N THR A 66 13.38 0.33 2.70
CA THR A 66 14.22 -0.68 2.02
C THR A 66 15.70 -0.28 2.00
N GLY A 67 16.04 0.94 2.42
CA GLY A 67 17.39 1.46 2.45
C GLY A 67 17.76 2.23 1.19
N THR A 68 18.86 2.98 1.27
CA THR A 68 19.34 3.84 0.17
C THR A 68 19.80 3.04 -1.03
N ALA A 69 19.34 3.46 -2.21
CA ALA A 69 19.87 3.07 -3.50
C ALA A 69 20.54 4.29 -4.14
N VAL A 70 21.82 4.16 -4.50
CA VAL A 70 22.59 5.23 -5.18
C VAL A 70 22.08 5.37 -6.61
N ASP A 71 21.90 6.60 -7.09
CA ASP A 71 21.42 6.91 -8.45
C ASP A 71 20.04 6.32 -8.80
N ALA A 72 19.20 6.07 -7.78
CA ALA A 72 17.85 5.52 -7.94
C ALA A 72 16.78 6.42 -7.30
N PRO A 73 15.53 6.39 -7.80
CA PRO A 73 14.46 7.20 -7.25
C PRO A 73 14.07 6.77 -5.82
N THR A 74 13.49 7.71 -5.07
CA THR A 74 12.70 7.39 -3.88
C THR A 74 11.25 7.12 -4.30
N ILE A 75 10.70 6.00 -3.83
CA ILE A 75 9.32 5.59 -4.05
C ILE A 75 8.58 5.67 -2.71
N LEU A 76 7.70 6.67 -2.57
CA LEU A 76 6.86 6.83 -1.39
C LEU A 76 5.51 6.14 -1.58
N LEU A 77 5.16 5.21 -0.70
CA LEU A 77 3.89 4.47 -0.74
C LEU A 77 2.89 5.04 0.26
N LEU A 78 1.74 5.50 -0.24
CA LEU A 78 0.65 6.04 0.55
C LEU A 78 -0.44 4.97 0.69
N HIS A 79 -0.66 4.45 1.88
CA HIS A 79 -1.66 3.41 2.10
C HIS A 79 -3.11 3.95 2.12
N GLY A 80 -4.11 3.06 2.07
CA GLY A 80 -5.52 3.43 2.12
C GLY A 80 -6.06 3.77 3.52
N TRP A 81 -7.32 4.19 3.59
CA TRP A 81 -8.06 4.42 4.84
C TRP A 81 -8.22 3.10 5.64
N MET A 82 -8.21 3.19 6.97
CA MET A 82 -8.31 2.11 7.98
C MET A 82 -7.17 1.10 8.10
N PHE A 83 -6.29 0.98 7.12
CA PHE A 83 -5.29 -0.09 7.10
C PHE A 83 -3.85 0.44 7.19
N PRO A 84 -2.89 -0.31 7.77
CA PRO A 84 -1.48 0.07 7.74
C PRO A 84 -0.85 -0.14 6.35
N ALA A 85 0.35 0.41 6.16
CA ALA A 85 1.16 0.24 4.96
C ALA A 85 1.36 -1.25 4.59
N ASP A 86 1.70 -2.09 5.57
CA ASP A 86 2.03 -3.49 5.31
C ASP A 86 0.85 -4.26 4.71
N LEU A 87 -0.39 -4.00 5.15
CA LEU A 87 -1.55 -4.69 4.59
C LEU A 87 -1.84 -4.25 3.14
N ASN A 88 -1.46 -3.03 2.78
CA ASN A 88 -1.66 -2.52 1.42
C ASN A 88 -0.54 -2.96 0.48
N TRP A 89 0.69 -3.08 0.99
CA TRP A 89 1.90 -3.08 0.15
C TRP A 89 2.84 -4.27 0.37
N PHE A 90 2.52 -5.23 1.24
CA PHE A 90 3.41 -6.37 1.48
C PHE A 90 3.90 -7.11 0.21
N PRO A 91 3.09 -7.34 -0.86
CA PRO A 91 3.60 -8.02 -2.05
C PRO A 91 4.38 -7.06 -2.98
N SER A 92 4.29 -5.75 -2.75
CA SER A 92 4.87 -4.72 -3.59
C SER A 92 6.24 -4.25 -3.12
N TYR A 93 6.58 -4.44 -1.83
CA TYR A 93 7.84 -3.95 -1.28
C TYR A 93 9.08 -4.50 -2.00
N GLY A 94 9.15 -5.82 -2.24
CA GLY A 94 10.27 -6.43 -2.96
C GLY A 94 10.42 -5.90 -4.38
N PRO A 95 9.41 -6.07 -5.26
CA PRO A 95 9.50 -5.60 -6.65
C PRO A 95 9.76 -4.10 -6.80
N LEU A 96 9.22 -3.26 -5.90
CA LEU A 96 9.49 -1.81 -5.95
C LEU A 96 10.87 -1.47 -5.39
N GLY A 97 11.37 -2.24 -4.41
CA GLY A 97 12.73 -2.11 -3.89
C GLY A 97 13.81 -2.35 -4.94
N GLU A 98 13.53 -3.15 -5.97
CA GLU A 98 14.42 -3.33 -7.13
C GLU A 98 14.51 -2.07 -8.01
N LEU A 99 13.51 -1.18 -7.95
CA LEU A 99 13.44 0.04 -8.76
C LEU A 99 14.02 1.28 -8.04
N GLY A 100 14.08 1.26 -6.71
CA GLY A 100 14.58 2.37 -5.91
C GLY A 100 14.29 2.22 -4.42
N ARG A 101 14.64 3.25 -3.65
CA ARG A 101 14.38 3.28 -2.20
C ARG A 101 12.89 3.41 -1.94
N VAL A 102 12.26 2.35 -1.45
CA VAL A 102 10.87 2.36 -1.01
C VAL A 102 10.77 2.86 0.43
N LEU A 103 9.95 3.90 0.64
CA LEU A 103 9.51 4.41 1.92
C LEU A 103 8.00 4.18 2.06
N ALA A 104 7.56 3.50 3.11
CA ALA A 104 6.14 3.29 3.39
C ALA A 104 5.82 3.63 4.85
N PRO A 105 5.55 4.92 5.14
CA PRO A 105 5.06 5.36 6.44
C PRO A 105 3.60 4.95 6.67
N ASP A 106 3.22 4.86 7.94
CA ASP A 106 1.81 4.81 8.32
C ASP A 106 1.25 6.22 8.56
N HIS A 107 0.06 6.48 8.01
CA HIS A 107 -0.68 7.72 8.23
C HIS A 107 -0.95 7.91 9.72
N ARG A 108 -0.98 9.17 10.17
CA ARG A 108 -1.62 9.53 11.46
C ARG A 108 -3.01 8.91 11.55
N GLY A 109 -3.36 8.43 12.74
CA GLY A 109 -4.62 7.75 13.03
C GLY A 109 -4.72 6.29 12.52
N HIS A 110 -3.72 5.79 11.81
CA HIS A 110 -3.73 4.45 11.22
C HIS A 110 -2.52 3.63 11.66
N GLY A 111 -2.61 2.29 11.55
CA GLY A 111 -1.48 1.39 11.77
C GLY A 111 -0.67 1.69 13.03
N ARG A 112 0.62 1.94 12.85
CA ARG A 112 1.58 2.38 13.89
C ARG A 112 1.89 3.88 13.79
N GLY A 113 1.17 4.62 12.95
CA GLY A 113 1.25 6.07 12.89
C GLY A 113 0.73 6.72 14.17
N THR A 114 0.99 8.02 14.32
CA THR A 114 0.61 8.79 15.52
C THR A 114 -0.87 8.65 15.84
N ARG A 115 -1.21 8.77 17.13
CA ARG A 115 -2.61 8.86 17.58
C ARG A 115 -2.94 10.34 17.81
N PRO A 116 -3.61 11.01 16.85
CA PRO A 116 -3.86 12.43 16.95
C PRO A 116 -4.85 12.72 18.08
N SER A 117 -4.59 13.77 18.85
CA SER A 117 -5.44 14.23 19.94
C SER A 117 -6.59 15.14 19.48
N ALA A 118 -6.60 15.51 18.20
CA ALA A 118 -7.61 16.35 17.57
C ALA A 118 -7.92 15.85 16.15
N PRO A 119 -9.07 16.23 15.57
CA PRO A 119 -9.36 15.95 14.16
C PRO A 119 -8.27 16.47 13.23
N PHE A 120 -8.03 15.75 12.13
CA PHE A 120 -7.05 16.11 11.10
C PHE A 120 -7.66 15.93 9.70
N ARG A 121 -7.05 16.57 8.71
CA ARG A 121 -7.39 16.54 7.30
C ARG A 121 -6.40 15.65 6.55
N LEU A 122 -6.79 15.15 5.37
CA LEU A 122 -5.83 14.46 4.48
C LEU A 122 -4.66 15.36 4.07
N ALA A 123 -4.84 16.68 4.02
CA ALA A 123 -3.74 17.62 3.79
C ALA A 123 -2.66 17.52 4.88
N ASP A 124 -3.05 17.35 6.14
CA ASP A 124 -2.10 17.19 7.25
C ASP A 124 -1.29 15.89 7.11
N VAL A 125 -1.91 14.83 6.56
CA VAL A 125 -1.23 13.57 6.23
C VAL A 125 -0.21 13.77 5.11
N ALA A 126 -0.56 14.54 4.08
CA ALA A 126 0.37 14.86 3.00
C ALA A 126 1.55 15.71 3.50
N ASP A 127 1.29 16.66 4.40
CA ASP A 127 2.33 17.49 5.01
C ASP A 127 3.29 16.67 5.89
N ASP A 128 2.78 15.68 6.62
CA ASP A 128 3.61 14.72 7.36
C ASP A 128 4.60 13.99 6.45
N TYR A 129 4.14 13.59 5.27
CA TYR A 129 4.95 12.85 4.32
C TYR A 129 5.96 13.73 3.61
N ALA A 130 5.57 14.95 3.25
CA ALA A 130 6.52 15.93 2.75
C ALA A 130 7.61 16.25 3.79
N ALA A 131 7.24 16.37 5.07
CA ALA A 131 8.19 16.59 6.15
C ALA A 131 9.10 15.39 6.42
N LEU A 132 8.56 14.17 6.33
CA LEU A 132 9.34 12.94 6.41
C LEU A 132 10.38 12.85 5.29
N LEU A 133 9.99 13.10 4.04
CA LEU A 133 10.90 13.06 2.89
C LEU A 133 12.05 14.05 3.08
N ARG A 134 11.78 15.29 3.51
CA ARG A 134 12.84 16.26 3.85
C ARG A 134 13.71 15.77 5.00
N ARG A 135 13.13 15.16 6.04
CA ARG A 135 13.86 14.66 7.21
C ARG A 135 14.82 13.51 6.86
N LEU A 136 14.48 12.72 5.84
CA LEU A 136 15.25 11.58 5.35
C LEU A 136 16.12 11.90 4.13
N ASP A 137 16.21 13.18 3.76
CA ASP A 137 16.94 13.67 2.59
C ASP A 137 16.52 12.97 1.29
N ALA A 138 15.21 12.79 1.14
CA ALA A 138 14.55 12.04 0.07
C ALA A 138 13.45 12.87 -0.64
N ALA A 139 13.46 14.19 -0.46
CA ALA A 139 12.57 15.10 -1.18
C ALA A 139 13.04 15.26 -2.64
N PRO A 140 12.11 15.49 -3.60
CA PRO A 140 12.45 15.78 -4.99
C PRO A 140 13.14 17.14 -5.16
#